data_AF-A0AAN6XZ82-F1
#
_entry.id   AF-A0AAN6XZ82-F1
#
_cell.length_a   1.000
_cell.length_b   1.000
_cell.length_c   1.000
_cell.angle_alpha   90.00
_cell.angle_beta   90.00
_cell.angle_gamma   90.00
#
_symmetry.space_group_name_H-M   'P 1'
#
loop_
_entity.id
_entity.type
_entity.pdbx_description
1 polymer ?
#
loop_
_entity_poly.entity_id
_entity_poly.type
_entity_poly.pdbx_seq_one_letter_code
_entity_poly.pdbx_strand_id
1 'polypeptide(L)'
;MIPTFNKRVNYTQSWSYGCYTEPGGHDAHAHPRRALTGPSYIAQHNMTLDTCESFCVGSGYSLWGVEYGGECYCGNHLSHGSFPTFPDDCDLPCPGDAHEYCGGLNRLSLYGSEPYPPKVIASSHPAVYKHRFLGCWTEGEGSRALLGPRVTSARFMTVERCGNFCIDSGYTGFGLEYGSECYCGNELAKSSKICDAKECNMECSGKEGEVCGGRDTLSLYLWI
;
A
#
# COMPACT_ATOMS: atom_id res chain seq x y z
N MET A 1 16.52 -7.68 8.44
CA MET A 1 15.95 -8.22 7.17
C MET A 1 14.46 -7.94 7.21
N ILE A 2 13.93 -7.14 6.28
CA ILE A 2 12.49 -6.82 6.22
C ILE A 2 11.71 -8.14 6.02
N PRO A 3 10.65 -8.43 6.81
CA PRO A 3 9.86 -9.63 6.64
C PRO A 3 9.23 -9.68 5.24
N THR A 4 9.51 -10.74 4.50
CA THR A 4 8.83 -11.03 3.23
C THR A 4 7.43 -11.59 3.52
N PHE A 5 6.44 -11.23 2.70
CA PHE A 5 5.07 -11.74 2.76
C PHE A 5 5.02 -13.27 2.93
N ASN A 6 4.07 -13.75 3.75
CA ASN A 6 3.79 -15.17 4.01
C ASN A 6 4.98 -15.95 4.59
N LYS A 7 5.82 -15.30 5.41
CA LYS A 7 6.85 -15.95 6.21
C LYS A 7 6.42 -15.93 7.68
N ARG A 8 6.58 -17.06 8.37
CA ARG A 8 6.56 -17.06 9.83
C ARG A 8 7.71 -16.19 10.32
N VAL A 9 7.42 -15.24 11.19
CA VAL A 9 8.49 -14.56 11.92
C VAL A 9 9.01 -15.59 12.91
N ASN A 10 10.32 -15.83 12.94
CA ASN A 10 10.87 -16.66 14.00
C ASN A 10 10.47 -15.98 15.32
N TYR A 11 9.91 -16.75 16.25
CA TYR A 11 9.39 -16.35 17.58
C TYR A 11 7.91 -15.96 17.68
N THR A 12 7.20 -15.68 16.58
CA THR A 12 5.76 -15.34 16.62
C THR A 12 4.86 -16.52 16.26
N GLN A 13 3.62 -16.56 16.78
CA GLN A 13 2.59 -17.50 16.33
C GLN A 13 1.91 -17.03 15.04
N SER A 14 2.20 -15.80 14.62
CA SER A 14 1.56 -15.12 13.50
C SER A 14 2.40 -15.13 12.22
N TRP A 15 1.69 -15.07 11.09
CA TRP A 15 2.26 -14.86 9.77
C TRP A 15 2.42 -13.37 9.50
N SER A 16 3.54 -12.97 8.91
CA SER A 16 3.67 -11.61 8.36
C SER A 16 2.90 -11.51 7.06
N TYR A 17 1.97 -10.56 7.02
CA TYR A 17 1.21 -10.21 5.85
C TYR A 17 1.81 -9.02 5.10
N GLY A 18 2.93 -8.46 5.55
CA GLY A 18 3.61 -7.35 4.87
C GLY A 18 3.11 -5.98 5.29
N CYS A 19 3.41 -4.96 4.46
CA CYS A 19 3.12 -3.56 4.76
C CYS A 19 1.76 -3.15 4.19
N TYR A 20 0.99 -2.36 4.93
CA TYR A 20 -0.34 -1.89 4.54
C TYR A 20 -0.50 -0.38 4.72
N THR A 21 -1.35 0.22 3.87
CA THR A 21 -1.73 1.63 3.99
C THR A 21 -2.76 1.83 5.10
N GLU A 22 -2.67 2.96 5.79
CA GLU A 22 -3.77 3.48 6.59
C GLU A 22 -4.85 4.08 5.65
N PRO A 23 -6.16 3.78 5.85
CA PRO A 23 -7.21 4.34 5.02
C PRO A 23 -7.28 5.88 5.09
N GLY A 24 -7.39 6.53 3.93
CA GLY A 24 -7.52 7.99 3.84
C GLY A 24 -6.19 8.76 3.93
N GLY A 25 -5.05 8.12 3.61
CA GLY A 25 -3.71 8.71 3.69
C GLY A 25 -3.60 10.16 3.20
N HIS A 26 -2.78 10.96 3.91
CA HIS A 26 -2.46 12.39 3.76
C HIS A 26 -3.59 13.42 3.53
N ASP A 27 -4.82 13.02 3.24
CA ASP A 27 -5.94 13.95 3.15
C ASP A 27 -6.29 14.43 4.56
N ALA A 28 -5.77 15.61 4.92
CA ALA A 28 -5.97 16.29 6.20
C ALA A 28 -7.45 16.61 6.54
N HIS A 29 -8.37 16.30 5.64
CA HIS A 29 -9.82 16.47 5.79
C HIS A 29 -10.57 15.16 6.07
N ALA A 30 -9.93 14.00 5.96
CA ALA A 30 -10.50 12.73 6.38
C ALA A 30 -10.16 12.48 7.86
N HIS A 31 -11.15 12.19 8.70
CA HIS A 31 -10.89 11.67 10.05
C HIS A 31 -9.93 10.48 9.96
N PRO A 32 -8.92 10.36 10.84
CA PRO A 32 -7.92 9.30 10.74
C PRO A 32 -8.64 7.95 10.84
N ARG A 33 -8.76 7.27 9.71
CA ARG A 33 -9.28 5.91 9.65
C ARG A 33 -8.09 4.99 9.83
N ARG A 34 -8.21 4.05 10.76
CA ARG A 34 -7.14 3.10 11.04
C ARG A 34 -7.30 1.83 10.23
N ALA A 35 -6.20 1.25 9.74
CA ALA A 35 -6.26 -0.05 9.07
C ALA A 35 -6.84 -1.12 10.01
N LEU A 36 -6.47 -1.09 11.29
CA LEU A 36 -7.06 -1.91 12.35
C LEU A 36 -7.73 -1.01 13.40
N THR A 37 -9.00 -1.29 13.72
CA THR A 37 -9.85 -0.41 14.55
C THR A 37 -10.15 -0.97 15.94
N GLY A 38 -9.46 -2.02 16.36
CA GLY A 38 -9.56 -2.57 17.71
C GLY A 38 -8.71 -1.79 18.73
N PRO A 39 -8.43 -2.39 19.89
CA PRO A 39 -7.54 -1.84 20.90
C PRO A 39 -6.16 -1.51 20.35
N SER A 40 -5.53 -0.49 20.93
CA SER A 40 -4.18 -0.06 20.58
C SER A 40 -3.45 0.49 21.79
N TYR A 41 -2.12 0.52 21.71
CA TYR A 41 -1.28 1.21 22.68
C TYR A 41 -0.02 1.76 22.01
N ILE A 42 0.67 2.66 22.72
CA ILE A 42 1.94 3.26 22.29
C ILE A 42 3.02 2.91 23.31
N ALA A 43 4.17 2.45 22.83
CA ALA A 43 5.38 2.17 23.59
C ALA A 43 6.60 2.79 22.89
N GLN A 44 6.91 4.04 23.21
CA GLN A 44 7.92 4.84 22.49
C GLN A 44 9.36 4.31 22.58
N HIS A 45 9.67 3.48 23.58
CA HIS A 45 11.04 3.04 23.85
C HIS A 45 11.22 1.53 23.91
N ASN A 46 10.14 0.75 23.94
CA ASN A 46 10.19 -0.68 24.22
C ASN A 46 9.18 -1.47 23.37
N MET A 47 8.66 -0.89 22.29
CA MET A 47 7.88 -1.65 21.33
C MET A 47 8.74 -2.69 20.64
N THR A 48 8.24 -3.93 20.61
CA THR A 48 8.74 -5.05 19.81
C THR A 48 7.55 -5.76 19.17
N LEU A 49 7.81 -6.58 18.15
CA LEU A 49 6.78 -7.43 17.54
C LEU A 49 6.11 -8.33 18.59
N ASP A 50 6.90 -8.96 19.46
CA ASP A 50 6.41 -9.86 20.52
C ASP A 50 5.45 -9.16 21.49
N THR A 51 5.73 -7.92 21.88
CA THR A 51 4.87 -7.18 22.82
C THR A 51 3.51 -6.84 22.20
N CYS A 52 3.50 -6.44 20.92
CA CYS A 52 2.26 -6.13 20.21
C CYS A 52 1.43 -7.38 19.92
N GLU A 53 2.08 -8.47 19.47
CA GLU A 53 1.43 -9.76 19.27
C GLU A 53 0.78 -10.23 20.58
N SER A 54 1.54 -10.25 21.68
CA SER A 54 1.06 -10.71 22.98
C SER A 54 -0.16 -9.92 23.45
N PHE A 55 -0.16 -8.60 23.25
CA PHE A 55 -1.29 -7.73 23.59
C PHE A 55 -2.54 -8.06 22.76
N CYS A 56 -2.40 -8.14 21.43
CA CYS A 56 -3.54 -8.33 20.55
C CYS A 56 -4.10 -9.75 20.59
N VAL A 57 -3.22 -10.77 20.50
CA VAL A 57 -3.61 -12.18 20.58
C VAL A 57 -4.16 -12.50 21.96
N GLY A 58 -3.51 -12.00 23.03
CA GLY A 58 -4.00 -12.15 24.40
C GLY A 58 -5.36 -11.48 24.65
N SER A 59 -5.71 -10.47 23.84
CA SER A 59 -7.01 -9.80 23.86
C SER A 59 -8.04 -10.43 22.90
N GLY A 60 -7.71 -11.56 22.26
CA GLY A 60 -8.61 -12.31 21.39
C GLY A 60 -8.76 -11.74 19.96
N TYR A 61 -7.81 -10.93 19.50
CA TYR A 61 -7.79 -10.40 18.12
C TYR A 61 -6.95 -11.28 17.20
N SER A 62 -7.45 -11.50 15.98
CA SER A 62 -6.82 -12.34 14.96
C SER A 62 -5.81 -11.59 14.08
N LEU A 63 -5.88 -10.26 14.06
CA LEU A 63 -4.96 -9.38 13.37
C LEU A 63 -4.31 -8.43 14.36
N TRP A 64 -3.06 -8.13 14.08
CA TRP A 64 -2.31 -7.09 14.77
C TRP A 64 -1.33 -6.44 13.81
N GLY A 65 -0.89 -5.24 14.17
CA GLY A 65 0.13 -4.56 13.41
C GLY A 65 0.81 -3.48 14.20
N VAL A 66 2.00 -3.12 13.73
CA VAL A 66 2.85 -2.09 14.32
C VAL A 66 3.09 -0.97 13.31
N GLU A 67 3.11 0.26 13.81
CA GLU A 67 3.25 1.47 13.01
C GLU A 67 4.19 2.47 13.70
N TYR A 68 4.85 3.30 12.89
CA TYR A 68 5.67 4.42 13.34
C TYR A 68 6.70 4.10 14.45
N GLY A 69 7.21 2.86 14.45
CA GLY A 69 8.17 2.34 15.43
C GLY A 69 7.54 1.98 16.78
N GLY A 70 6.72 2.86 17.35
CA GLY A 70 6.26 2.77 18.74
C GLY A 70 4.78 2.43 18.92
N GLU A 71 4.02 2.16 17.86
CA GLU A 71 2.56 2.03 17.93
C GLU A 71 2.10 0.62 17.63
N CYS A 72 1.11 0.11 18.37
CA CYS A 72 0.54 -1.23 18.20
C CYS A 72 -0.98 -1.14 18.05
N TYR A 73 -1.53 -1.88 17.10
CA TYR A 73 -2.95 -1.90 16.75
C TYR A 73 -3.47 -3.33 16.60
N CYS A 74 -4.66 -3.58 17.14
CA CYS A 74 -5.34 -4.87 17.05
C CYS A 74 -6.59 -4.77 16.17
N GLY A 75 -7.02 -5.87 15.57
CA GLY A 75 -8.26 -5.93 14.82
C GLY A 75 -8.64 -7.34 14.42
N ASN A 76 -9.83 -7.48 13.81
CA ASN A 76 -10.27 -8.75 13.19
C ASN A 76 -10.51 -8.62 11.69
N HIS A 77 -10.55 -7.38 11.19
CA HIS A 77 -10.74 -7.05 9.79
C HIS A 77 -9.93 -5.80 9.46
N LEU A 78 -9.49 -5.69 8.21
CA LEU A 78 -8.94 -4.45 7.68
C LEU A 78 -10.07 -3.48 7.35
N SER A 79 -9.89 -2.22 7.74
CA SER A 79 -10.78 -1.14 7.31
C SER A 79 -10.77 -0.99 5.79
N HIS A 80 -11.93 -0.64 5.23
CA HIS A 80 -12.04 -0.28 3.82
C HIS A 80 -11.08 0.87 3.48
N GLY A 81 -10.28 0.71 2.44
CA GLY A 81 -9.25 1.66 2.03
C GLY A 81 -7.85 1.34 2.58
N SER A 82 -7.71 0.27 3.37
CA SER A 82 -6.40 -0.31 3.68
C SER A 82 -6.05 -1.35 2.63
N PHE A 83 -4.88 -1.20 2.02
CA PHE A 83 -4.38 -2.05 0.94
C PHE A 83 -2.93 -2.44 1.23
N PRO A 84 -2.45 -3.58 0.70
CA PRO A 84 -1.03 -3.88 0.69
C PRO A 84 -0.25 -2.73 0.03
N THR A 85 0.91 -2.40 0.58
CA THR A 85 1.87 -1.44 0.03
C THR A 85 3.27 -2.03 0.08
N PHE A 86 4.25 -1.24 -0.33
CA PHE A 86 5.63 -1.69 -0.44
C PHE A 86 6.21 -2.06 0.93
N PRO A 87 6.92 -3.21 1.06
CA PRO A 87 7.58 -3.60 2.30
C PRO A 87 8.52 -2.54 2.86
N ASP A 88 9.20 -1.82 1.98
CA ASP A 88 10.16 -0.77 2.32
C ASP A 88 9.48 0.48 2.90
N ASP A 89 8.16 0.62 2.75
CA ASP A 89 7.41 1.67 3.45
C ASP A 89 7.25 1.35 4.96
N CYS A 90 7.56 0.11 5.36
CA CYS A 90 7.50 -0.38 6.73
C CYS A 90 8.92 -0.72 7.25
N ASP A 91 9.86 0.20 7.08
CA ASP A 91 11.28 0.03 7.39
C ASP A 91 11.76 0.71 8.68
N LEU A 92 10.85 1.23 9.52
CA LEU A 92 11.24 1.83 10.80
C LEU A 92 11.61 0.75 11.81
N PRO A 93 12.83 0.78 12.39
CA PRO A 93 13.22 -0.16 13.42
C PRO A 93 12.32 -0.07 14.67
N CYS A 94 12.05 -1.21 15.30
CA CYS A 94 11.39 -1.22 16.60
C CYS A 94 12.32 -0.61 17.68
N PRO A 95 11.83 0.26 18.57
CA PRO A 95 12.66 0.87 19.61
C PRO A 95 13.08 -0.13 20.70
N GLY A 96 12.33 -1.22 20.90
CA GLY A 96 12.67 -2.30 21.83
C GLY A 96 13.60 -3.37 21.25
N ASP A 97 13.68 -3.50 19.93
CA ASP A 97 14.63 -4.38 19.22
C ASP A 97 14.96 -3.83 17.83
N ALA A 98 16.19 -3.34 17.66
CA ALA A 98 16.65 -2.76 16.39
C ALA A 98 16.80 -3.78 15.24
N HIS A 99 16.65 -5.07 15.49
CA HIS A 99 16.65 -6.12 14.46
C HIS A 99 15.26 -6.37 13.85
N GLU A 100 14.22 -5.79 14.45
CA GLU A 100 12.83 -5.85 14.01
C GLU A 100 12.39 -4.53 13.37
N TYR A 101 11.32 -4.59 12.58
CA TYR A 101 10.72 -3.43 11.94
C TYR A 101 9.27 -3.24 12.41
N CYS A 102 8.97 -2.04 12.88
CA CYS A 102 7.71 -1.67 13.50
C CYS A 102 6.92 -0.67 12.63
N GLY A 103 6.69 -1.06 11.37
CA GLY A 103 5.93 -0.25 10.41
C GLY A 103 6.71 0.94 9.87
N GLY A 104 5.97 1.99 9.51
CA GLY A 104 6.49 3.21 8.91
C GLY A 104 5.58 4.41 9.17
N LEU A 105 5.83 5.54 8.52
CA LEU A 105 4.96 6.72 8.60
C LEU A 105 3.63 6.46 7.86
N ASN A 106 2.51 6.33 8.59
CA ASN A 106 1.20 5.96 8.03
C ASN A 106 1.24 4.60 7.30
N ARG A 107 2.00 3.65 7.84
CA ARG A 107 2.32 2.36 7.22
C ARG A 107 2.35 1.25 8.27
N LEU A 108 1.38 0.37 8.21
CA LEU A 108 1.19 -0.71 9.16
C LEU A 108 1.92 -1.97 8.69
N SER A 109 2.86 -2.48 9.48
CA SER A 109 3.30 -3.88 9.32
C SER A 109 2.22 -4.79 9.87
N LEU A 110 1.53 -5.53 9.01
CA LEU A 110 0.38 -6.35 9.36
C LEU A 110 0.79 -7.81 9.58
N TYR A 111 0.17 -8.43 10.59
CA TYR A 111 0.36 -9.82 10.97
C TYR A 111 -0.99 -10.46 11.33
N GLY A 112 -1.06 -11.79 11.27
CA GLY A 112 -2.25 -12.51 11.73
C GLY A 112 -2.06 -14.02 11.88
N SER A 113 -3.09 -14.68 12.40
CA SER A 113 -3.05 -16.10 12.76
C SER A 113 -3.14 -17.08 11.58
N GLU A 114 -3.63 -16.62 10.43
CA GLU A 114 -3.84 -17.44 9.24
C GLU A 114 -2.61 -17.38 8.30
N PRO A 115 -2.38 -18.39 7.45
CA PRO A 115 -1.25 -18.39 6.52
C PRO A 115 -1.38 -17.39 5.36
N TYR A 116 -2.54 -16.74 5.23
CA TYR A 116 -2.83 -15.79 4.18
C TYR A 116 -3.44 -14.51 4.75
N PRO A 117 -3.13 -13.33 4.18
CA PRO A 117 -3.71 -12.08 4.62
C PRO A 117 -5.24 -12.10 4.53
N PRO A 118 -5.94 -11.25 5.32
CA PRO A 118 -7.35 -10.99 5.11
C PRO A 118 -7.55 -10.63 3.64
N LYS A 119 -8.53 -11.25 3.00
CA LYS A 119 -8.97 -10.80 1.69
C LYS A 119 -9.47 -9.37 1.86
N VAL A 120 -8.66 -8.38 1.48
CA VAL A 120 -9.19 -7.12 0.97
C VAL A 120 -10.24 -7.54 -0.05
N ILE A 121 -11.49 -7.06 0.10
CA ILE A 121 -12.62 -7.56 -0.69
C ILE A 121 -12.23 -7.43 -2.16
N ALA A 122 -11.78 -8.55 -2.72
CA ALA A 122 -11.21 -8.60 -4.05
C ALA A 122 -12.37 -8.37 -4.99
N SER A 123 -12.22 -7.37 -5.86
CA SER A 123 -13.07 -7.21 -7.01
C SER A 123 -13.12 -8.53 -7.78
N SER A 124 -14.28 -8.89 -8.33
CA SER A 124 -14.55 -10.18 -8.99
C SER A 124 -13.81 -10.37 -10.32
N HIS A 125 -12.70 -9.67 -10.54
CA HIS A 125 -11.94 -9.70 -11.78
C HIS A 125 -10.83 -10.74 -11.70
N PRO A 126 -10.53 -11.45 -12.81
CA PRO A 126 -9.44 -12.42 -12.85
C PRO A 126 -8.09 -11.76 -12.50
N ALA A 127 -7.20 -12.50 -11.83
CA ALA A 127 -5.79 -12.12 -11.72
C ALA A 127 -5.16 -12.21 -13.11
N VAL A 128 -4.59 -11.10 -13.55
CA VAL A 128 -4.09 -10.93 -14.89
C VAL A 128 -2.63 -10.49 -14.78
N TYR A 129 -1.70 -11.22 -15.41
CA TYR A 129 -0.25 -11.10 -15.17
C TYR A 129 0.52 -10.43 -16.31
N LYS A 130 -0.17 -9.86 -17.31
CA LYS A 130 0.43 -9.00 -18.32
C LYS A 130 -0.31 -7.68 -18.38
N HIS A 131 0.38 -6.55 -18.55
CA HIS A 131 -0.27 -5.26 -18.74
C HIS A 131 -0.04 -4.72 -20.15
N ARG A 132 -0.96 -3.87 -20.61
CA ARG A 132 -0.88 -3.13 -21.87
C ARG A 132 -0.90 -1.64 -21.59
N PHE A 133 0.07 -0.92 -22.14
CA PHE A 133 0.06 0.55 -22.17
C PHE A 133 -1.08 1.06 -23.07
N LEU A 134 -1.91 1.96 -22.54
CA LEU A 134 -3.08 2.52 -23.21
C LEU A 134 -2.87 3.98 -23.65
N GLY A 135 -1.74 4.59 -23.31
CA GLY A 135 -1.38 5.95 -23.75
C GLY A 135 -1.08 6.88 -22.58
N CYS A 136 -0.70 8.12 -22.93
CA CYS A 136 -0.54 9.21 -22.00
C CYS A 136 -1.85 10.01 -21.91
N TRP A 137 -2.29 10.32 -20.70
CA TRP A 137 -3.59 10.96 -20.43
C TRP A 137 -3.41 12.14 -19.49
N THR A 138 -4.17 13.21 -19.70
CA THR A 138 -4.20 14.34 -18.78
C THR A 138 -4.95 13.99 -17.50
N GLU A 139 -4.69 14.74 -16.44
CA GLU A 139 -5.63 14.80 -15.31
C GLU A 139 -7.02 15.26 -15.73
N GLY A 140 -8.00 15.05 -14.84
CA GLY A 140 -9.34 15.59 -14.98
C GLY A 140 -9.39 17.08 -14.64
N GLU A 141 -10.37 17.79 -15.17
CA GLU A 141 -10.64 19.18 -14.77
C GLU A 141 -11.00 19.23 -13.27
N GLY A 142 -10.09 19.77 -12.45
CA GLY A 142 -10.23 19.82 -10.99
C GLY A 142 -10.29 18.46 -10.29
N SER A 143 -9.85 17.38 -10.94
CA SER A 143 -9.97 16.00 -10.43
C SER A 143 -8.84 15.10 -10.94
N ARG A 144 -8.61 13.98 -10.26
CA ARG A 144 -7.70 12.93 -10.75
C ARG A 144 -8.31 12.18 -11.93
N ALA A 145 -7.49 11.73 -12.86
CA ALA A 145 -7.86 10.93 -14.02
C ALA A 145 -8.39 9.57 -13.60
N LEU A 146 -7.79 8.96 -12.58
CA LEU A 146 -8.28 7.73 -11.96
C LEU A 146 -8.67 8.02 -10.50
N LEU A 147 -9.87 7.59 -10.12
CA LEU A 147 -10.50 7.95 -8.83
C LEU A 147 -10.46 6.82 -7.79
N GLY A 148 -9.78 5.72 -8.08
CA GLY A 148 -9.62 4.60 -7.15
C GLY A 148 -8.48 4.82 -6.15
N PRO A 149 -8.02 3.75 -5.50
CA PRO A 149 -6.88 3.77 -4.58
C PRO A 149 -5.62 4.36 -5.22
N ARG A 150 -4.77 4.97 -4.40
CA ARG A 150 -3.49 5.54 -4.82
C ARG A 150 -2.39 5.22 -3.81
N VAL A 151 -1.16 5.13 -4.30
CA VAL A 151 0.04 4.96 -3.48
C VAL A 151 1.20 5.72 -4.11
N THR A 152 2.13 6.22 -3.29
CA THR A 152 3.33 6.94 -3.74
C THR A 152 4.57 6.27 -3.17
N SER A 153 5.61 6.12 -4.00
CA SER A 153 6.94 5.68 -3.57
C SER A 153 8.01 6.55 -4.22
N ALA A 154 8.72 7.32 -3.40
CA ALA A 154 9.76 8.24 -3.87
C ALA A 154 11.05 7.53 -4.34
N ARG A 155 11.18 6.22 -4.12
CA ARG A 155 12.43 5.47 -4.40
C ARG A 155 12.25 4.18 -5.17
N PHE A 156 11.04 3.61 -5.18
CA PHE A 156 10.84 2.24 -5.64
C PHE A 156 9.62 2.11 -6.54
N MET A 157 9.09 3.19 -7.11
CA MET A 157 7.98 3.08 -8.05
C MET A 157 8.46 2.42 -9.35
N THR A 158 7.69 1.45 -9.85
CA THR A 158 7.85 0.85 -11.17
C THR A 158 6.46 0.61 -11.77
N VAL A 159 6.36 0.40 -13.07
CA VAL A 159 5.09 0.08 -13.74
C VAL A 159 4.48 -1.18 -13.14
N GLU A 160 5.28 -2.23 -12.92
CA GLU A 160 4.80 -3.49 -12.36
C GLU A 160 4.35 -3.32 -10.90
N ARG A 161 5.06 -2.50 -10.11
CA ARG A 161 4.69 -2.22 -8.73
C ARG A 161 3.36 -1.49 -8.62
N CYS A 162 3.13 -0.49 -9.47
CA CYS A 162 1.83 0.17 -9.50
C CYS A 162 0.71 -0.78 -9.96
N GLY A 163 0.97 -1.56 -11.01
CA GLY A 163 0.03 -2.56 -11.49
C GLY A 163 -0.35 -3.57 -10.42
N ASN A 164 0.62 -4.10 -9.68
CA ASN A 164 0.38 -5.08 -8.61
C ASN A 164 -0.44 -4.46 -7.47
N PHE A 165 -0.12 -3.24 -7.05
CA PHE A 165 -0.93 -2.53 -6.06
C PHE A 165 -2.39 -2.41 -6.52
N CYS A 166 -2.63 -2.05 -7.78
CA CYS A 166 -3.98 -1.89 -8.29
C CYS A 166 -4.72 -3.21 -8.44
N ILE A 167 -4.09 -4.29 -8.92
CA ILE A 167 -4.76 -5.59 -9.04
C ILE A 167 -5.10 -6.17 -7.66
N ASP A 168 -4.21 -6.03 -6.68
CA ASP A 168 -4.44 -6.43 -5.28
C ASP A 168 -5.53 -5.58 -4.62
N SER A 169 -5.69 -4.34 -5.08
CA SER A 169 -6.78 -3.44 -4.67
C SER A 169 -8.08 -3.65 -5.44
N GLY A 170 -8.14 -4.60 -6.39
CA GLY A 170 -9.34 -4.93 -7.15
C GLY A 170 -9.58 -4.09 -8.41
N TYR A 171 -8.53 -3.46 -8.95
CA TYR A 171 -8.58 -2.63 -10.15
C TYR A 171 -7.68 -3.21 -11.25
N THR A 172 -8.23 -3.31 -12.45
CA THR A 172 -7.46 -3.79 -13.62
C THR A 172 -6.77 -2.65 -14.35
N GLY A 173 -7.34 -1.43 -14.26
CA GLY A 173 -6.72 -0.22 -14.77
C GLY A 173 -5.87 0.47 -13.70
N PHE A 174 -4.72 0.96 -14.14
CA PHE A 174 -3.77 1.68 -13.30
C PHE A 174 -3.02 2.71 -14.13
N GLY A 175 -2.54 3.76 -13.48
CA GLY A 175 -1.69 4.73 -14.14
C GLY A 175 -0.67 5.35 -13.20
N LEU A 176 0.42 5.78 -13.80
CA LEU A 176 1.59 6.31 -13.10
C LEU A 176 1.78 7.78 -13.45
N GLU A 177 2.17 8.58 -12.46
CA GLU A 177 2.40 10.01 -12.57
C GLU A 177 3.63 10.43 -11.75
N TYR A 178 4.26 11.54 -12.15
CA TYR A 178 5.33 12.20 -11.41
C TYR A 178 6.52 11.29 -11.05
N GLY A 179 6.74 10.23 -11.82
CA GLY A 179 7.78 9.24 -11.59
C GLY A 179 7.61 8.36 -10.35
N SER A 180 6.67 8.68 -9.45
CA SER A 180 6.61 8.13 -8.10
C SER A 180 5.21 7.84 -7.59
N GLU A 181 4.19 8.27 -8.31
CA GLU A 181 2.79 8.14 -7.91
C GLU A 181 2.09 7.07 -8.74
N CYS A 182 1.21 6.33 -8.09
CA CYS A 182 0.40 5.28 -8.68
C CYS A 182 -1.06 5.51 -8.34
N TYR A 183 -1.92 5.39 -9.35
CA TYR A 183 -3.36 5.58 -9.26
C TYR A 183 -4.08 4.39 -9.87
N CYS A 184 -5.11 3.91 -9.20
CA CYS A 184 -5.94 2.81 -9.67
C CYS A 184 -7.29 3.33 -10.16
N GLY A 185 -7.85 2.67 -11.16
CA GLY A 185 -9.19 3.00 -11.64
C GLY A 185 -9.56 2.17 -12.86
N ASN A 186 -10.82 1.76 -12.95
CA ASN A 186 -11.32 1.02 -14.11
C ASN A 186 -11.95 1.95 -15.16
N GLU A 187 -12.12 3.23 -14.84
CA GLU A 187 -12.66 4.26 -15.72
C GLU A 187 -11.88 5.56 -15.50
N LEU A 188 -11.73 6.34 -16.57
CA LEU A 188 -11.15 7.68 -16.52
C LEU A 188 -12.21 8.72 -16.14
N ALA A 189 -11.80 9.75 -15.42
CA ALA A 189 -12.61 10.95 -15.24
C ALA A 189 -13.03 11.50 -16.61
N LYS A 190 -14.31 11.91 -16.75
CA LYS A 190 -14.91 12.32 -18.03
C LYS A 190 -14.15 13.46 -18.73
N SER A 191 -13.46 14.30 -17.96
CA SER A 191 -12.67 15.44 -18.45
C SER A 191 -11.22 15.09 -18.78
N SER A 192 -10.74 13.89 -18.43
CA SER A 192 -9.42 13.40 -18.82
C SER A 192 -9.38 13.14 -20.32
N LYS A 193 -8.26 13.51 -20.96
CA LYS A 193 -8.07 13.41 -22.41
C LYS A 193 -6.75 12.73 -22.71
N ILE A 194 -6.70 12.00 -23.82
CA ILE A 194 -5.44 11.52 -24.36
C ILE A 194 -4.58 12.72 -24.77
N CYS A 195 -3.30 12.69 -24.44
CA CYS A 195 -2.32 13.71 -24.80
C CYS A 195 -1.11 13.09 -25.53
N ASP A 196 -0.13 13.92 -25.89
CA ASP A 196 1.07 13.42 -26.58
C ASP A 196 1.84 12.48 -25.64
N ALA A 197 2.26 11.32 -26.15
CA ALA A 197 3.02 10.35 -25.37
C ALA A 197 4.30 10.94 -24.78
N LYS A 198 4.87 11.98 -25.41
CA LYS A 198 6.05 12.71 -24.92
C LYS A 198 5.81 13.49 -23.63
N GLU A 199 4.56 13.77 -23.28
CA GLU A 199 4.23 14.41 -22.00
C GLU A 199 4.40 13.44 -20.83
N CYS A 200 4.32 12.12 -21.09
CA CYS A 200 4.67 11.07 -20.14
C CYS A 200 6.13 10.68 -20.35
N ASN A 201 7.06 11.43 -19.76
CA ASN A 201 8.49 11.26 -19.95
C ASN A 201 9.29 11.23 -18.64
N MET A 202 8.63 11.15 -17.49
CA MET A 202 9.29 11.06 -16.20
C MET A 202 9.65 9.62 -15.89
N GLU A 203 10.89 9.40 -15.50
CA GLU A 203 11.36 8.07 -15.12
C GLU A 203 10.76 7.62 -13.78
N CYS A 204 10.55 6.32 -13.69
CA CYS A 204 10.16 5.63 -12.49
C CYS A 204 11.24 5.75 -11.41
N SER A 205 10.85 6.15 -10.20
CA SER A 205 11.77 6.35 -9.08
C SER A 205 12.52 5.06 -8.68
N GLY A 206 11.96 3.89 -9.02
CA GLY A 206 12.51 2.57 -8.70
C GLY A 206 13.17 1.82 -9.84
N LYS A 207 13.18 2.35 -11.06
CA LYS A 207 13.75 1.65 -12.23
C LYS A 207 14.14 2.64 -13.33
N GLU A 208 15.44 2.85 -13.46
CA GLU A 208 16.02 3.69 -14.52
C GLU A 208 15.62 3.18 -15.92
N GLY A 209 15.27 4.10 -16.80
CA GLY A 209 14.82 3.78 -18.17
C GLY A 209 13.37 3.28 -18.30
N GLU A 210 12.63 3.13 -17.20
CA GLU A 210 11.18 2.91 -17.22
C GLU A 210 10.43 4.22 -17.00
N VAL A 211 9.31 4.43 -17.71
CA VAL A 211 8.54 5.69 -17.68
C VAL A 211 7.29 5.55 -16.80
N CYS A 212 7.14 6.47 -15.85
CA CYS A 212 6.08 6.53 -14.84
C CYS A 212 5.31 7.87 -14.93
N GLY A 213 4.75 8.15 -16.11
CA GLY A 213 3.94 9.34 -16.33
C GLY A 213 4.73 10.61 -16.62
N GLY A 214 4.08 11.74 -16.40
CA GLY A 214 4.64 13.09 -16.54
C GLY A 214 4.31 13.96 -15.33
N ARG A 215 4.50 15.27 -15.48
CA ARG A 215 4.30 16.22 -14.38
C ARG A 215 2.84 16.32 -13.92
N ASP A 216 1.92 16.31 -14.88
CA ASP A 216 0.45 16.43 -14.68
C ASP A 216 -0.28 15.47 -15.66
N THR A 217 0.37 14.36 -16.02
CA THR A 217 -0.10 13.40 -17.02
C THR A 217 0.19 11.96 -16.58
N LEU A 218 -0.78 11.07 -16.82
CA LEU A 218 -0.73 9.67 -16.45
C LEU A 218 -0.29 8.79 -17.62
N SER A 219 0.72 7.94 -17.39
CA SER A 219 0.92 6.75 -18.22
C SER A 219 -0.12 5.70 -17.84
N LEU A 220 -1.15 5.50 -18.66
CA LEU A 220 -2.27 4.60 -18.37
C LEU A 220 -1.99 3.18 -18.86
N TYR A 221 -2.32 2.19 -18.04
CA TYR A 221 -2.16 0.77 -18.33
C TYR A 221 -3.42 -0.01 -17.94
N LEU A 222 -3.57 -1.18 -18.54
CA LEU A 222 -4.61 -2.15 -18.20
C LEU A 222 -3.99 -3.55 -18.14
N TRP A 223 -4.29 -4.31 -17.08
CA TRP A 223 -4.00 -5.73 -17.02
C TRP A 223 -4.82 -6.52 -18.07
N ILE A 224 -4.16 -7.36 -18.89
CA ILE A 224 -4.70 -8.23 -19.97
C ILE A 224 -4.47 -9.75 -19.81
#